data_AF-A0A158ELK9-F1
#
_entry.id   AF-A0A158ELK9-F1
#
_cell.length_a   1.000
_cell.length_b   1.000
_cell.length_c   1.000
_cell.angle_alpha   90.00
_cell.angle_beta   90.00
_cell.angle_gamma   90.00
#
_symmetry.space_group_name_H-M   'P 1'
#
loop_
_entity.id
_entity.type
_entity.pdbx_description
1 polymer ?
#
loop_
_entity_poly.entity_id
_entity_poly.type
_entity_poly.pdbx_seq_one_letter_code
_entity_poly.pdbx_strand_id
1 'polypeptide(L)'
;MLLGLHPGDITPGRMSYELRRLRLHALIERVPKTHRYHLTGLGMQTALFYTRVYSRILRPGLALVSPHAPAASPASLQRSFRTAEQAVNTWCDQVKIAA
;
A
#
# COMPACT_ATOMS: atom_id res chain seq x y z
N MET A 1 8.61 4.13 -0.73
CA MET A 1 8.28 4.89 0.49
C MET A 1 7.05 4.27 1.13
N LEU A 2 7.20 3.52 2.23
CA LEU A 2 6.10 2.75 2.83
C LEU A 2 5.05 3.63 3.56
N LEU A 3 5.40 4.89 3.84
CA LEU A 3 4.62 5.84 4.64
C LEU A 3 4.03 7.02 3.85
N GLY A 4 4.32 7.13 2.55
CA GLY A 4 3.93 8.30 1.74
C GLY A 4 4.64 9.61 2.11
N LEU A 5 5.65 9.57 2.98
CA LEU A 5 6.44 10.73 3.41
C LEU A 5 7.72 10.88 2.60
N HIS A 6 8.29 12.08 2.57
CA HIS A 6 9.63 12.29 2.01
C HIS A 6 10.68 11.70 2.97
N PRO A 7 11.83 11.18 2.48
CA PRO A 7 12.83 10.54 3.35
C PRO A 7 13.35 11.47 4.45
N GLY A 8 13.44 12.77 4.17
CA GLY A 8 13.85 13.80 5.14
C GLY A 8 12.85 14.03 6.27
N ASP A 9 11.59 13.64 6.10
CA ASP A 9 10.52 13.88 7.08
C ASP A 9 10.35 12.70 8.07
N ILE A 10 11.10 11.61 7.86
CA ILE A 10 11.06 10.45 8.73
C ILE A 10 11.99 10.69 9.91
N THR A 11 11.40 11.01 11.06
CA THR A 11 12.16 11.18 12.30
C THR A 11 12.80 9.86 12.76
N PRO A 12 13.94 9.89 13.47
CA PRO A 12 14.58 8.69 14.01
C PRO A 12 13.66 7.84 14.91
N GLY A 13 12.80 8.49 15.69
CA GLY A 13 11.80 7.81 16.52
C GLY A 13 10.77 7.05 15.68
N ARG A 14 10.29 7.67 14.58
CA ARG A 14 9.36 7.02 13.64
C ARG A 14 10.01 5.84 12.94
N MET A 15 11.25 5.99 12.47
CA MET A 15 11.97 4.87 11.85
C MET A 15 12.16 3.70 12.81
N SER A 16 12.50 3.98 14.07
CA SER A 16 12.65 2.95 15.11
C SER A 16 11.32 2.22 15.38
N TYR A 17 10.21 2.96 15.41
CA TYR A 17 8.88 2.40 15.56
C TYR A 17 8.48 1.50 14.39
N GLU A 18 8.73 1.94 13.15
CA GLU A 18 8.46 1.16 11.94
C GLU A 18 9.25 -0.15 11.92
N LEU A 19 10.56 -0.10 12.20
CA LEU A 19 11.41 -1.30 12.26
C LEU A 19 10.97 -2.26 13.36
N ARG A 20 10.55 -1.74 14.52
CA ARG A 20 9.97 -2.55 15.58
C ARG A 20 8.69 -3.24 15.12
N ARG A 21 7.79 -2.53 14.44
CA ARG A 21 6.53 -3.08 13.94
C ARG A 21 6.77 -4.16 12.89
N LEU A 22 7.68 -3.94 11.95
CA LEU A 22 8.05 -4.93 10.93
C LEU A 22 8.67 -6.20 11.57
N ARG A 23 9.47 -6.05 12.63
CA ARG A 23 9.97 -7.20 13.41
C ARG A 23 8.87 -7.94 14.14
N LEU A 24 7.92 -7.22 14.74
CA LEU A 24 6.82 -7.82 15.48
C LEU A 24 5.95 -8.72 14.59
N HIS A 25 5.77 -8.35 13.33
CA HIS A 25 5.08 -9.16 12.33
C HIS A 25 5.98 -10.18 11.61
N ALA A 26 7.20 -10.41 12.11
CA ALA A 26 8.17 -11.34 11.55
C ALA A 26 8.50 -11.12 10.06
N LEU A 27 8.35 -9.89 9.55
CA LEU A 27 8.68 -9.55 8.16
C LEU A 27 10.17 -9.27 7.99
N ILE A 28 10.82 -8.75 9.04
CA ILE A 28 12.26 -8.53 9.08
C ILE A 28 12.85 -9.10 10.37
N GLU A 29 14.12 -9.41 10.32
CA GLU A 29 14.92 -9.79 11.49
C GLU A 29 16.17 -8.91 11.59
N ARG A 30 16.64 -8.70 12.82
CA ARG A 30 17.83 -7.89 13.09
C ARG A 30 19.08 -8.75 13.02
N VAL A 31 20.09 -8.28 12.31
CA VAL A 31 21.42 -8.92 12.29
C VAL A 31 22.09 -8.71 13.66
N PRO A 32 22.55 -9.78 14.33
CA PRO A 32 23.19 -9.69 15.63
C PRO A 32 24.34 -8.67 15.64
N LYS A 33 24.46 -7.92 16.74
CA LYS A 33 25.52 -6.93 16.97
C LYS A 33 25.58 -5.76 15.96
N THR A 34 24.56 -5.57 15.13
CA THR A 34 24.50 -4.44 14.17
C THR A 34 23.15 -3.73 14.21
N HIS A 35 23.04 -2.57 13.57
CA HIS A 35 21.74 -1.90 13.33
C HIS A 35 21.12 -2.29 11.98
N ARG A 36 21.57 -3.40 11.37
CA ARG A 36 21.09 -3.86 10.06
C ARG A 36 19.97 -4.89 10.21
N TYR A 37 19.12 -4.95 9.19
CA TYR A 37 17.96 -5.83 9.14
C TYR A 37 17.90 -6.53 7.79
N HIS A 38 17.43 -7.78 7.79
CA HIS A 38 17.14 -8.54 6.58
C HIS A 38 15.68 -8.99 6.57
N LEU A 39 15.16 -9.26 5.38
CA LEU A 39 13.84 -9.86 5.22
C LEU A 39 13.88 -11.32 5.67
N THR A 40 12.83 -11.75 6.37
CA THR A 40 12.60 -13.18 6.61
C THR A 40 12.02 -13.84 5.36
N GLY A 41 11.85 -15.17 5.37
CA GLY A 41 11.13 -15.88 4.30
C GLY A 41 9.70 -15.35 4.10
N LEU A 42 8.97 -15.10 5.21
CA LEU A 42 7.65 -14.47 5.17
C LEU A 42 7.73 -13.06 4.59
N GLY A 43 8.68 -12.24 5.07
CA GLY A 43 8.89 -10.88 4.58
C GLY A 43 9.15 -10.80 3.09
N MET A 44 9.91 -11.76 2.53
CA MET A 44 10.17 -11.85 1.11
C MET A 44 8.91 -12.20 0.31
N GLN A 45 8.14 -13.20 0.75
CA GLN A 45 6.87 -13.56 0.11
C GLN A 45 5.88 -12.39 0.15
N THR A 46 5.75 -11.72 1.30
CA THR A 46 4.91 -10.55 1.48
C THR A 46 5.35 -9.40 0.57
N ALA A 47 6.64 -9.08 0.52
CA ALA A 47 7.16 -8.03 -0.35
C ALA A 47 6.87 -8.33 -1.84
N LEU A 48 7.13 -9.56 -2.29
CA LEU A 48 6.85 -9.98 -3.67
C LEU A 48 5.36 -9.94 -3.98
N PHE A 49 4.50 -10.36 -3.05
CA PHE A 49 3.05 -10.27 -3.19
C PHE A 49 2.62 -8.81 -3.39
N TYR A 50 3.03 -7.91 -2.49
CA TYR A 50 2.70 -6.49 -2.61
C TYR A 50 3.21 -5.88 -3.91
N THR A 51 4.45 -6.17 -4.33
CA THR A 51 5.00 -5.68 -5.59
C THR A 51 4.22 -6.21 -6.80
N ARG A 52 3.84 -7.49 -6.80
CA ARG A 52 3.08 -8.10 -7.90
C ARG A 52 1.64 -7.58 -7.96
N VAL A 53 0.96 -7.47 -6.82
CA VAL A 53 -0.38 -6.89 -6.73
C VAL A 53 -0.36 -5.43 -7.17
N TYR A 54 0.61 -4.67 -6.69
CA TYR A 54 0.75 -3.27 -7.10
C TYR A 54 0.97 -3.14 -8.62
N SER A 55 1.89 -3.91 -9.19
CA SER A 55 2.22 -3.82 -10.61
C SER A 55 1.15 -4.38 -11.55
N ARG A 56 0.49 -5.48 -11.17
CA ARG A 56 -0.44 -6.22 -12.05
C ARG A 56 -1.91 -5.89 -11.84
N ILE A 57 -2.27 -5.36 -10.67
CA ILE A 57 -3.68 -5.13 -10.31
C ILE A 57 -3.89 -3.64 -10.06
N LEU A 58 -3.15 -3.05 -9.11
CA LEU A 58 -3.39 -1.66 -8.72
C LEU A 58 -2.99 -0.68 -9.82
N ARG A 59 -1.80 -0.80 -10.40
CA ARG A 59 -1.34 0.10 -11.46
C ARG A 59 -2.25 0.08 -12.70
N PRO A 60 -2.58 -1.07 -13.31
CA PRO A 60 -3.50 -1.10 -14.45
C PRO A 60 -4.94 -0.80 -14.04
N GLY A 61 -5.41 -1.29 -12.89
CA GLY A 61 -6.76 -1.02 -12.39
C GLY A 61 -7.02 0.47 -12.18
N LEU A 62 -6.07 1.18 -11.57
CA LEU A 62 -6.14 2.64 -11.41
C LEU A 62 -5.97 3.38 -12.73
N ALA A 63 -5.19 2.85 -13.67
CA ALA A 63 -5.08 3.42 -15.01
C ALA A 63 -6.43 3.36 -15.76
N LEU A 64 -7.24 2.33 -15.54
CA LEU A 64 -8.58 2.24 -16.10
C LEU A 64 -9.52 3.29 -15.51
N VAL A 65 -9.41 3.63 -14.23
CA VAL A 65 -10.30 4.61 -13.57
C VAL A 65 -9.83 6.06 -13.78
N SER A 66 -8.64 6.25 -14.34
CA SER A 66 -8.08 7.57 -14.62
C SER A 66 -8.96 8.36 -15.61
N PRO A 67 -9.17 9.68 -15.40
CA PRO A 67 -9.89 10.54 -16.36
C PRO A 67 -9.27 10.54 -17.77
N HIS A 68 -8.00 10.17 -17.87
CA HIS A 68 -7.24 10.09 -19.12
C HIS A 68 -7.08 8.65 -19.65
N ALA A 69 -7.90 7.70 -19.18
CA ALA A 69 -7.81 6.31 -19.62
C ALA A 69 -8.01 6.20 -21.15
N PRO A 70 -7.20 5.40 -21.86
CA PRO A 70 -7.33 5.23 -23.29
C PRO A 70 -8.67 4.57 -23.65
N ALA A 71 -9.29 4.99 -24.77
CA ALA A 71 -10.63 4.59 -25.22
C ALA A 71 -10.84 3.08 -25.43
N ALA A 72 -9.75 2.29 -25.51
CA ALA A 72 -9.78 0.83 -25.61
C ALA A 72 -9.97 0.11 -24.26
N SER A 73 -10.09 0.86 -23.16
CA SER A 73 -10.34 0.33 -21.83
C SER A 73 -11.75 -0.24 -21.70
N PRO A 74 -11.98 -1.37 -20.99
CA PRO A 74 -13.33 -1.94 -20.84
C PRO A 74 -14.21 -0.98 -20.04
N ALA A 75 -15.08 -0.24 -20.74
CA ALA A 75 -15.96 0.77 -20.15
C ALA A 75 -16.86 0.20 -19.03
N SER A 76 -17.17 -1.10 -19.07
CA SER A 76 -17.93 -1.80 -18.03
C SER A 76 -17.17 -1.87 -16.70
N LEU A 77 -15.88 -2.24 -16.72
CA LEU A 77 -15.06 -2.36 -15.51
C LEU A 77 -14.83 -1.00 -14.85
N GLN A 78 -14.57 0.04 -15.66
CA GLN A 78 -14.44 1.41 -15.16
C GLN A 78 -15.71 1.88 -14.45
N ARG A 79 -16.87 1.63 -15.06
CA ARG A 79 -18.16 2.03 -14.50
C ARG A 79 -18.45 1.30 -13.19
N SER A 80 -18.24 -0.02 -13.15
CA SER A 80 -18.38 -0.81 -11.92
C SER A 80 -17.44 -0.32 -10.80
N PHE A 81 -16.20 0.04 -11.14
CA PHE A 81 -15.25 0.55 -10.15
C PHE A 81 -15.66 1.92 -9.60
N ARG A 82 -16.11 2.84 -10.46
CA ARG A 82 -16.65 4.15 -10.02
C ARG A 82 -17.89 4.00 -9.16
N THR A 83 -18.80 3.08 -9.50
CA THR A 83 -19.97 2.79 -8.67
C THR A 83 -19.58 2.23 -7.30
N ALA A 84 -18.60 1.32 -7.25
CA ALA A 84 -18.08 0.79 -5.98
C ALA A 84 -17.40 1.88 -5.13
N GLU A 85 -16.58 2.73 -5.76
CA GLU A 85 -15.94 3.88 -5.10
C GLU A 85 -16.97 4.85 -4.51
N GLN A 86 -18.01 5.20 -5.27
CA GLN A 86 -19.10 6.04 -4.78
C GLN A 86 -19.85 5.42 -3.60
N ALA A 87 -20.10 4.11 -3.64
CA ALA A 87 -20.75 3.39 -2.54
C ALA A 87 -19.88 3.37 -1.27
N VAL A 88 -18.57 3.12 -1.40
CA VAL A 88 -17.62 3.17 -0.28
C VAL A 88 -17.53 4.58 0.30
N ASN A 89 -17.40 5.61 -0.55
CA ASN A 89 -17.34 7.00 -0.09
C ASN A 89 -18.62 7.41 0.64
N THR A 90 -19.78 7.06 0.07
CA THR A 90 -21.09 7.30 0.71
C THR A 90 -21.17 6.61 2.07
N TRP A 91 -20.68 5.37 2.18
CA TRP A 91 -20.63 4.64 3.44
C TRP A 91 -19.66 5.28 4.44
N CYS A 92 -18.46 5.70 4.01
CA CYS A 92 -17.50 6.42 4.85
C CYS A 92 -18.05 7.75 5.37
N ASP A 93 -18.75 8.50 4.52
CA ASP A 93 -19.41 9.77 4.86
C ASP A 93 -20.56 9.55 5.86
N GLN A 94 -21.32 8.47 5.67
CA GLN A 94 -22.41 8.07 6.58
C GLN A 94 -21.92 7.57 7.93
N VAL A 95 -20.84 6.78 7.93
CA VAL A 95 -20.27 6.21 9.16
C VAL A 95 -19.63 7.28 10.03
N LYS A 96 -19.35 8.49 9.49
CA LYS A 96 -18.58 9.55 10.17
C LYS A 96 -17.47 8.91 10.99
N ILE A 97 -16.36 8.54 10.33
CA ILE A 97 -15.11 8.46 11.07
C ILE A 97 -14.79 9.90 11.51
N ALA A 98 -15.45 10.30 12.60
CA ALA A 98 -15.14 11.45 13.39
C ALA A 98 -13.72 11.17 13.90
N ALA A 99 -12.78 11.92 13.33
CA ALA A 99 -11.48 12.13 13.95
C ALA A 99 -11.67 12.79 15.32
#